data_AF-V5BKA2-F1
#
_entry.id   AF-V5BKA2-F1
#
_cell.length_a   1.000
_cell.length_b   1.000
_cell.length_c   1.000
_cell.angle_alpha   90.00
_cell.angle_beta   90.00
_cell.angle_gamma   90.00
#
_symmetry.space_group_name_H-M   'P 1'
#
loop_
_entity.id
_entity.type
_entity.pdbx_description
1 polymer ?
#
loop_
_entity_poly.entity_id
_entity_poly.type
_entity_poly.pdbx_seq_one_letter_code
_entity_poly.pdbx_strand_id
1 'polypeptide(L)'
;MKITDWTSPQAGRLPYTYDNFAKAKVFVFSKWCESAVDCKLTQPTDLSGSCKYGSLFMQYVFGGTIRGHYEHQYNFINGRLVDLSHDAIDVGRMSNPYLHEPDYFVIPEFQVSLTQCSPRAEQWAEEFLGNQRVRPN
;
A
#
# COMPACT_ATOMS: atom_id res chain seq x y z
N MET A 1 -16.95 -17.52 -3.26
CA MET A 1 -15.68 -16.74 -3.18
C MET A 1 -15.54 -16.29 -1.74
N LYS A 2 -14.38 -16.52 -1.09
CA LYS A 2 -14.15 -16.06 0.27
C LYS A 2 -13.85 -14.56 0.20
N ILE A 3 -14.64 -13.73 0.88
CA ILE A 3 -14.38 -12.28 0.97
C ILE A 3 -13.22 -12.08 1.94
N THR A 4 -12.20 -11.34 1.51
CA THR A 4 -11.11 -10.94 2.40
C THR A 4 -11.48 -9.62 3.05
N ASP A 5 -11.49 -9.60 4.37
CA ASP A 5 -11.67 -8.36 5.11
C ASP A 5 -10.32 -7.63 5.24
N TRP A 6 -10.04 -6.75 4.29
CA TRP A 6 -8.86 -5.89 4.27
C TRP A 6 -8.88 -4.79 5.34
N THR A 7 -10.05 -4.52 5.92
CA THR A 7 -10.26 -3.51 6.96
C THR A 7 -10.02 -4.06 8.37
N SER A 8 -9.99 -5.39 8.52
CA SER A 8 -9.64 -6.05 9.77
C SER A 8 -8.16 -5.80 10.15
N PRO A 9 -7.85 -5.56 11.44
CA PRO A 9 -6.48 -5.38 11.89
C PRO A 9 -5.61 -6.61 11.65
N GLN A 10 -4.43 -6.40 11.05
CA GLN A 10 -3.42 -7.44 10.87
C GLN A 10 -2.18 -7.15 11.72
N ALA A 11 -1.48 -8.20 12.13
CA ALA A 11 -0.21 -8.08 12.81
C ALA A 11 0.91 -7.74 11.81
N GLY A 12 1.76 -6.77 12.16
CA GLY A 12 2.93 -6.43 11.36
C GLY A 12 4.07 -7.43 11.55
N ARG A 13 4.88 -7.60 10.49
CA ARG A 13 6.10 -8.41 10.48
C ARG A 13 7.35 -7.59 10.77
N LEU A 14 7.25 -6.26 10.63
CA LEU A 14 8.25 -5.27 10.97
C LEU A 14 7.59 -4.13 11.74
N PRO A 15 8.22 -3.57 12.79
CA PRO A 15 7.65 -2.43 13.49
C PRO A 15 7.59 -1.20 12.58
N TYR A 16 6.48 -0.48 12.66
CA TYR A 16 6.35 0.83 12.03
C TYR A 16 7.20 1.86 12.77
N THR A 17 8.21 2.38 12.07
CA THR A 17 9.05 3.51 12.47
C THR A 17 9.22 4.44 11.27
N TYR A 18 9.59 5.71 11.49
CA TYR A 18 9.84 6.63 10.37
C TYR A 18 10.97 6.13 9.45
N ASP A 19 12.02 5.53 10.00
CA ASP A 19 13.12 4.95 9.21
C ASP A 19 12.64 3.80 8.33
N ASN A 20 11.83 2.90 8.87
CA ASN A 20 11.31 1.78 8.08
C ASN A 20 10.29 2.25 7.05
N PHE A 21 9.47 3.25 7.38
CA PHE A 21 8.55 3.89 6.44
C PHE A 21 9.30 4.56 5.28
N ALA A 22 10.38 5.30 5.55
CA ALA A 22 11.19 5.93 4.51
C ALA A 22 11.82 4.90 3.57
N LYS A 23 12.35 3.79 4.12
CA LYS A 23 12.88 2.67 3.32
C LYS A 23 11.79 2.01 2.47
N ALA A 24 10.61 1.77 3.07
CA ALA A 24 9.45 1.22 2.38
C ALA A 24 9.02 2.10 1.21
N LYS A 25 8.97 3.43 1.41
CA LYS A 25 8.60 4.40 0.37
C LYS A 25 9.54 4.37 -0.83
N VAL A 26 10.85 4.41 -0.58
CA VAL A 26 11.87 4.30 -1.64
C VAL A 26 11.74 2.97 -2.38
N PHE A 27 11.58 1.87 -1.63
CA PHE A 27 11.43 0.54 -2.21
C PHE A 27 10.18 0.42 -3.10
N VAL A 28 9.02 0.83 -2.60
CA VAL A 28 7.75 0.76 -3.33
C VAL A 28 7.80 1.65 -4.57
N PHE A 29 8.42 2.82 -4.52
CA PHE A 29 8.59 3.66 -5.71
C PHE A 29 9.44 2.99 -6.80
N SER A 30 10.56 2.35 -6.43
CA SER A 30 11.35 1.54 -7.37
C SER A 30 10.49 0.45 -8.02
N LYS A 31 9.74 -0.30 -7.20
CA LYS A 31 8.85 -1.36 -7.68
C LYS A 31 7.71 -0.85 -8.55
N TRP A 32 7.20 0.34 -8.27
CA TRP A 32 6.19 1.00 -9.08
C TRP A 32 6.73 1.37 -10.45
N CYS A 33 7.97 1.87 -10.51
CA CYS A 33 8.66 2.13 -11.77
C CYS A 33 8.92 0.84 -12.56
N GLU A 34 9.42 -0.21 -11.92
CA GLU A 34 9.62 -1.54 -12.54
C GLU A 34 8.31 -2.07 -13.13
N SER A 35 7.22 -2.00 -12.36
CA SER A 35 5.88 -2.41 -12.80
C SER A 35 5.38 -1.65 -14.03
N ALA A 36 5.67 -0.35 -14.14
CA ALA A 36 5.27 0.44 -15.30
C ALA A 36 6.03 0.02 -16.56
N VAL A 37 7.33 -0.30 -16.44
CA VAL A 37 8.15 -0.82 -17.53
C VAL A 37 7.61 -2.16 -18.04
N ASP A 38 7.30 -3.09 -17.14
CA ASP A 38 6.72 -4.39 -17.49
C ASP A 38 5.40 -4.25 -18.26
N CYS A 39 4.59 -3.26 -17.86
CA CYS A 39 3.32 -2.94 -18.51
C CYS A 39 3.46 -2.06 -19.76
N LYS A 40 4.68 -1.68 -20.16
CA LYS A 40 4.96 -0.76 -21.28
C LYS A 40 4.27 0.60 -21.13
N LEU A 41 4.14 1.07 -19.89
CA LEU A 41 3.59 2.37 -19.54
C LEU A 41 4.70 3.40 -19.37
N THR A 42 4.34 4.68 -19.38
CA THR A 42 5.26 5.76 -19.00
C THR A 42 5.74 5.55 -17.58
N GLN A 43 7.04 5.76 -17.34
CA GLN A 43 7.61 5.64 -16.01
C GLN A 43 6.99 6.70 -15.08
N PRO A 44 6.48 6.29 -13.89
CA PRO A 44 5.94 7.21 -12.91
C PRO A 44 7.01 8.16 -12.38
N THR A 45 6.62 9.42 -12.14
CA THR A 45 7.49 10.42 -11.49
C THR A 45 7.29 10.48 -9.98
N ASP A 46 6.20 9.89 -9.47
CA ASP A 46 5.85 9.77 -8.06
C ASP A 46 5.01 8.49 -7.82
N LEU A 47 4.37 8.39 -6.67
CA LEU A 47 3.51 7.26 -6.28
C LEU A 47 2.04 7.41 -6.74
N SER A 48 1.74 8.29 -7.69
CA SER A 48 0.38 8.45 -8.21
C SER A 48 -0.16 7.12 -8.76
N GLY A 49 -1.42 6.81 -8.45
CA GLY A 49 -2.09 5.58 -8.83
C GLY A 49 -1.63 4.31 -8.10
N SER A 50 -0.68 4.41 -7.15
CA SER A 50 -0.13 3.24 -6.46
C SER A 50 -0.88 2.85 -5.19
N CYS A 51 -1.89 3.61 -4.75
CA CYS A 51 -2.52 3.50 -3.43
C CYS A 51 -2.96 2.07 -3.05
N LYS A 52 -3.51 1.31 -4.02
CA LYS A 52 -3.86 -0.11 -3.83
C LYS A 52 -2.67 -0.98 -3.44
N TYR A 53 -1.61 -0.91 -4.25
CA TYR A 53 -0.39 -1.66 -4.00
C TYR A 53 0.32 -1.19 -2.72
N GLY A 54 0.39 0.13 -2.53
CA GLY A 54 1.01 0.75 -1.37
C GLY A 54 0.34 0.32 -0.07
N SER A 55 -0.99 0.37 0.02
CA SER A 55 -1.65 0.05 1.28
C SER A 55 -1.67 -1.45 1.58
N LEU A 56 -1.76 -2.31 0.56
CA LEU A 56 -1.60 -3.75 0.70
C LEU A 56 -0.19 -4.10 1.19
N PHE A 57 0.84 -3.57 0.53
CA PHE A 57 2.23 -3.72 0.94
C PHE A 57 2.46 -3.29 2.39
N MET A 58 1.97 -2.11 2.77
CA MET A 58 2.10 -1.59 4.12
C MET A 58 1.41 -2.48 5.16
N GLN A 59 0.24 -3.03 4.85
CA GLN A 59 -0.44 -3.96 5.74
C GLN A 59 0.35 -5.27 5.90
N TYR A 60 0.91 -5.82 4.82
CA TYR A 60 1.74 -7.03 4.89
C TYR A 60 3.03 -6.83 5.68
N VAL A 61 3.65 -5.64 5.61
CA VAL A 61 4.92 -5.35 6.30
C VAL A 61 4.68 -4.90 7.74
N PHE A 62 3.83 -3.90 7.94
CA PHE A 62 3.67 -3.19 9.21
C PHE A 62 2.37 -3.50 9.95
N GLY A 63 1.44 -4.24 9.32
CA GLY A 63 0.15 -4.58 9.89
C GLY A 63 -0.85 -3.43 9.85
N GLY A 64 -1.78 -3.45 10.80
CA GLY A 64 -2.86 -2.47 10.89
C GLY A 64 -4.02 -2.78 9.95
N THR A 65 -4.80 -1.74 9.65
CA THR A 65 -6.01 -1.82 8.81
C THR A 65 -5.82 -1.02 7.53
N ILE A 66 -6.49 -1.42 6.45
CA ILE A 66 -6.65 -0.56 5.27
C ILE A 66 -7.95 0.23 5.43
N ARG A 67 -7.87 1.53 5.15
CA ARG A 67 -8.98 2.48 5.14
C ARG A 67 -8.99 3.23 3.83
N GLY A 68 -10.08 3.92 3.53
CA GLY A 68 -10.22 4.67 2.29
C GLY A 68 -11.65 4.70 1.77
N HIS A 69 -11.75 5.13 0.52
CA HIS A 69 -12.96 5.28 -0.27
C HIS A 69 -12.63 5.07 -1.77
N TYR A 70 -13.53 5.44 -2.67
CA TYR A 70 -13.39 5.14 -4.09
C TYR A 70 -12.22 5.83 -4.81
N GLU A 71 -11.73 6.98 -4.32
CA GLU A 71 -10.58 7.67 -4.93
C GLU A 71 -9.25 7.25 -4.32
N HIS A 72 -9.22 6.91 -3.03
CA HIS A 72 -7.97 6.67 -2.31
C HIS A 72 -8.08 5.66 -1.17
N GLN A 73 -6.99 4.93 -0.95
CA GLN A 73 -6.83 4.04 0.19
C GLN A 73 -5.47 4.20 0.85
N TYR A 74 -5.46 4.07 2.18
CA TYR A 74 -4.34 4.30 3.07
C TYR A 74 -4.38 3.30 4.24
N ASN A 75 -3.38 3.33 5.13
CA ASN A 75 -3.32 2.46 6.29
C ASN A 75 -3.60 3.21 7.59
N PHE A 76 -4.14 2.49 8.55
CA PHE A 76 -4.20 2.92 9.94
C PHE A 76 -3.44 1.93 10.82
N ILE A 77 -2.30 2.36 11.37
CA ILE A 77 -1.30 1.52 12.05
C ILE A 77 -1.03 2.13 13.43
N ASN A 78 -1.25 1.36 14.49
CA ASN A 78 -1.02 1.79 15.88
C ASN A 78 -1.68 3.16 16.21
N GLY A 79 -2.91 3.38 15.76
CA GLY A 79 -3.64 4.62 16.02
C GLY A 79 -3.26 5.79 15.09
N ARG A 80 -2.43 5.56 14.06
CA ARG A 80 -1.92 6.60 13.17
C ARG A 80 -2.36 6.38 11.74
N LEU A 81 -2.75 7.47 11.08
CA LEU A 81 -2.88 7.49 9.64
C LEU A 81 -1.49 7.38 9.00
N VAL A 82 -1.34 6.45 8.07
CA VAL A 82 -0.11 6.20 7.33
C VAL A 82 -0.45 6.00 5.86
N ASP A 83 0.17 6.80 5.00
CA ASP A 83 -0.06 6.75 3.56
C ASP A 83 1.29 6.86 2.85
N LEU A 84 1.66 5.84 2.07
CA LEU A 84 2.91 5.86 1.29
C LEU A 84 2.88 6.92 0.19
N SER A 85 1.70 7.16 -0.37
CA SER A 85 1.44 8.08 -1.49
C SER A 85 1.01 9.47 -1.02
N HIS A 86 1.20 9.82 0.25
CA HIS A 86 0.70 11.10 0.80
C HIS A 86 1.21 12.36 0.07
N ASP A 87 2.33 12.28 -0.63
CA ASP A 87 2.96 13.36 -1.42
C ASP A 87 2.81 13.16 -2.93
N ALA A 88 2.09 12.13 -3.36
CA ALA A 88 1.76 11.94 -4.77
C ALA A 88 0.82 13.06 -5.25
N ILE A 89 1.01 13.47 -6.50
CA ILE A 89 0.28 14.60 -7.11
C ILE A 89 -1.22 14.36 -7.12
N ASP A 90 -1.66 13.11 -7.37
CA ASP A 90 -3.08 12.75 -7.37
C ASP A 90 -3.71 12.89 -5.99
N VAL A 91 -3.05 12.40 -4.93
CA VAL A 91 -3.50 12.54 -3.53
C VAL A 91 -3.58 14.01 -3.13
N GLY A 92 -2.59 14.82 -3.51
CA GLY A 92 -2.57 16.26 -3.23
C GLY A 92 -3.67 17.06 -3.93
N ARG A 93 -4.32 16.50 -4.96
CA ARG A 93 -5.45 17.12 -5.68
C ARG A 93 -6.83 16.70 -5.15
N MET A 94 -6.89 15.70 -4.28
CA MET A 94 -8.15 15.22 -3.72
C MET A 94 -8.68 16.18 -2.65
N SER A 95 -10.00 16.34 -2.60
CA SER A 95 -10.63 17.16 -1.53
C SER A 95 -10.65 16.44 -0.18
N ASN A 96 -10.87 15.13 -0.19
CA ASN A 96 -10.99 14.31 1.03
C ASN A 96 -10.17 13.01 0.93
N PRO A 97 -8.83 13.08 0.81
CA PRO A 97 -8.00 11.90 0.60
C PRO A 97 -8.12 10.87 1.74
N TYR A 98 -8.47 11.31 2.95
CA TYR A 98 -8.48 10.47 4.15
C TYR A 98 -9.86 10.13 4.70
N LEU A 99 -10.92 10.38 3.91
CA LEU A 99 -12.25 9.85 4.21
C LEU A 99 -12.19 8.32 4.28
N HIS A 100 -12.95 7.72 5.20
CA HIS A 100 -13.07 6.27 5.29
C HIS A 100 -14.53 5.85 5.15
N GLU A 101 -14.81 5.08 4.11
CA GLU A 101 -16.11 4.50 3.81
C GLU A 101 -15.98 2.98 3.88
N PRO A 102 -16.26 2.34 5.03
CA PRO A 102 -16.05 0.90 5.20
C PRO A 102 -16.90 0.07 4.23
N ASP A 103 -18.09 0.54 3.86
CA ASP A 103 -18.98 -0.13 2.91
C ASP A 103 -18.39 -0.19 1.50
N TYR A 104 -17.43 0.69 1.15
CA TYR A 104 -16.70 0.59 -0.11
C TYR A 104 -15.88 -0.71 -0.20
N PHE A 105 -15.37 -1.20 0.94
CA PHE A 105 -14.54 -2.41 0.98
C PHE A 105 -15.35 -3.69 0.78
N VAL A 106 -16.68 -3.67 0.91
CA VAL A 106 -17.51 -4.87 0.67
C VAL A 106 -18.03 -4.96 -0.77
N ILE A 107 -17.78 -3.95 -1.60
CA ILE A 107 -18.18 -3.94 -3.01
C ILE A 107 -17.41 -5.03 -3.79
N PRO A 108 -18.10 -5.95 -4.51
CA PRO A 108 -17.46 -7.07 -5.21
C PRO A 108 -16.36 -6.66 -6.20
N GLU A 109 -16.57 -5.62 -6.98
CA GLU A 109 -15.62 -5.12 -7.98
C GLU A 109 -14.33 -4.62 -7.31
N PHE A 110 -14.47 -3.95 -6.18
CA PHE A 110 -13.33 -3.48 -5.42
C PHE A 110 -12.58 -4.63 -4.74
N GLN A 111 -13.30 -5.64 -4.21
CA GLN A 111 -12.73 -6.88 -3.69
C GLN A 111 -11.92 -7.65 -4.75
N VAL A 112 -12.44 -7.75 -5.98
CA VAL A 112 -11.73 -8.34 -7.12
C VAL A 112 -10.47 -7.52 -7.43
N SER A 113 -10.58 -6.19 -7.47
CA SER A 113 -9.44 -5.32 -7.72
C SER A 113 -8.33 -5.49 -6.68
N LEU A 114 -8.65 -5.55 -5.38
CA LEU A 114 -7.65 -5.78 -4.33
C LEU A 114 -7.03 -7.18 -4.41
N THR A 115 -7.85 -8.19 -4.71
CA THR A 115 -7.38 -9.57 -4.89
C THR A 115 -6.41 -9.69 -6.06
N GLN A 116 -6.61 -8.93 -7.14
CA GLN A 116 -5.69 -8.89 -8.29
C GLN A 116 -4.37 -8.18 -7.95
N CYS A 117 -4.41 -7.12 -7.13
CA CYS A 117 -3.20 -6.40 -6.70
C CYS A 117 -2.40 -7.16 -5.63
N SER A 118 -3.08 -7.92 -4.78
CA SER A 118 -2.53 -8.57 -3.59
C SER A 118 -1.28 -9.43 -3.84
N PRO A 119 -1.22 -10.35 -4.82
CA PRO A 119 -0.04 -11.19 -5.03
C PRO A 119 1.24 -10.39 -5.31
N ARG A 120 1.14 -9.30 -6.08
CA ARG A 120 2.27 -8.42 -6.38
C ARG A 120 2.70 -7.63 -5.15
N ALA A 121 1.75 -7.08 -4.39
CA ALA A 121 2.04 -6.37 -3.15
C ALA A 121 2.66 -7.28 -2.09
N GLU A 122 2.20 -8.54 -1.99
CA GLU A 122 2.78 -9.55 -1.10
C GLU A 122 4.21 -9.92 -1.52
N GLN A 123 4.46 -10.15 -2.81
CA GLN A 123 5.81 -10.38 -3.32
C GLN A 123 6.76 -9.23 -2.95
N TRP A 124 6.32 -7.98 -3.16
CA TRP A 124 7.09 -6.80 -2.78
C TRP A 124 7.37 -6.75 -1.29
N ALA A 125 6.40 -7.10 -0.45
CA ALA A 125 6.57 -7.16 1.00
C ALA A 125 7.61 -8.21 1.41
N GLU A 126 7.59 -9.40 0.80
CA GLU A 126 8.60 -10.45 1.06
C GLU A 126 10.00 -10.01 0.64
N GLU A 127 10.15 -9.43 -0.54
CA GLU A 127 11.43 -8.87 -1.01
C GLU A 127 11.95 -7.78 -0.07
N PHE A 128 11.09 -6.86 0.35
CA PHE A 128 11.45 -5.79 1.29
C PHE A 128 11.92 -6.34 2.64
N LEU A 129 11.18 -7.30 3.19
CA LEU A 129 11.51 -7.95 4.47
C LEU A 129 12.81 -8.76 4.37
N GLY A 130 13.05 -9.43 3.25
CA GLY A 130 14.34 -10.08 2.94
C GLY A 130 15.50 -9.10 2.98
N ASN A 131 15.34 -7.93 2.33
CA ASN A 131 16.36 -6.87 2.32
C ASN A 131 16.64 -6.27 3.70
N GLN A 132 15.68 -6.29 4.63
CA GLN A 132 15.94 -5.84 6.01
C GLN A 132 16.74 -6.85 6.83
N ARG A 133 16.65 -8.15 6.52
CA ARG A 133 17.36 -9.22 7.24
C ARG A 133 18.83 -9.36 6.82
N VAL A 134 19.18 -8.95 5.62
CA VAL A 134 20.50 -9.21 4.99
C VAL A 134 21.50 -8.05 5.17
N ARG A 135 21.18 -7.00 5.94
CA ARG A 135 22.16 -5.92 6.17
C ARG A 135 23.38 -6.46 6.96
N PRO A 136 24.60 -6.42 6.39
CA PRO A 136 25.82 -6.68 7.15
C PRO A 136 26.07 -5.50 8.10
N ASN A 137 26.67 -5.78 9.25
CA ASN A 137 27.38 -4.78 10.06
C ASN A 137 28.48 -4.10 9.25
#